data_AF-A0A0P0XZN6-F1
#
_entry.id   AF-A0A0P0XZN6-F1
#
_cell.length_a   1.000
_cell.length_b   1.000
_cell.length_c   1.000
_cell.angle_alpha   90.00
_cell.angle_beta   90.00
_cell.angle_gamma   90.00
#
_symmetry.space_group_name_H-M   'P 1'
#
loop_
_entity.id
_entity.type
_entity.pdbx_description
1 polymer ?
#
loop_
_entity_poly.entity_id
_entity_poly.type
_entity_poly.pdbx_seq_one_letter_code
_entity_poly.pdbx_strand_id
1 'polypeptide(L)'
;MGKLSDFYKQRAKKHWIQKGDRNTSFFQQAIHKRRKNKIAAILTDNGWTHNPDEIASIFINYFTNLFSYSNSEFTQSMNEETSLNTTQQEDPSPPTKDQILNILKGMKKDASSGPDGLI
;
A
#
# COMPACT_ATOMS: atom_id res chain seq x y z
N MET A 1 -11.05 2.11 6.82
CA MET A 1 -11.39 2.18 5.37
C MET A 1 -10.60 1.21 4.45
N GLY A 2 -9.73 0.31 4.95
CA GLY A 2 -8.86 -0.54 4.11
C GLY A 2 -9.45 -1.84 3.52
N LYS A 3 -10.42 -2.48 4.19
CA LYS A 3 -10.94 -3.80 3.74
C LYS A 3 -11.51 -3.80 2.31
N LEU A 4 -12.18 -2.71 1.92
CA LEU A 4 -12.78 -2.58 0.59
C LEU A 4 -11.70 -2.38 -0.49
N SER A 5 -10.66 -1.58 -0.22
CA SER A 5 -9.58 -1.37 -1.18
C SER A 5 -8.80 -2.67 -1.43
N ASP A 6 -8.58 -3.48 -0.40
CA ASP A 6 -7.84 -4.73 -0.55
C ASP A 6 -8.66 -5.77 -1.33
N PHE A 7 -9.96 -5.86 -1.08
CA PHE A 7 -10.88 -6.66 -1.89
C PHE A 7 -10.82 -6.29 -3.38
N TYR A 8 -10.87 -5.00 -3.71
CA TYR A 8 -10.79 -4.54 -5.11
C TYR A 8 -9.40 -4.76 -5.72
N LYS A 9 -8.31 -4.57 -4.97
CA LYS A 9 -6.95 -4.88 -5.43
C LYS A 9 -6.79 -6.37 -5.78
N GLN A 10 -7.25 -7.27 -4.90
CA GLN A 10 -7.22 -8.71 -5.15
C GLN A 10 -8.08 -9.08 -6.37
N ARG A 11 -9.28 -8.51 -6.48
CA ARG A 11 -10.18 -8.74 -7.62
C ARG A 11 -9.58 -8.24 -8.93
N ALA A 12 -8.94 -7.08 -8.94
CA ALA A 12 -8.23 -6.55 -10.09
C ALA A 12 -7.07 -7.47 -10.52
N LYS A 13 -6.25 -7.94 -9.56
CA LYS A 13 -5.17 -8.90 -9.81
C LYS A 13 -5.68 -10.22 -10.37
N LYS A 14 -6.76 -10.78 -9.79
CA LYS A 14 -7.42 -12.00 -10.29
C LYS A 14 -7.90 -11.83 -11.73
N HIS A 15 -8.52 -10.70 -12.06
CA HIS A 15 -8.99 -10.41 -13.40
C HIS A 15 -7.84 -10.29 -14.40
N TRP A 16 -6.75 -9.61 -14.02
CA TRP A 16 -5.55 -9.51 -14.83
C TRP A 16 -4.93 -10.88 -15.12
N ILE A 17 -4.77 -11.74 -14.11
CA ILE A 17 -4.21 -13.09 -14.29
C ILE A 17 -5.07 -13.94 -15.24
N GLN A 18 -6.39 -13.83 -15.16
CA GLN A 18 -7.29 -14.66 -15.97
C GLN A 18 -7.46 -14.17 -17.42
N LYS A 19 -7.43 -12.85 -17.64
CA LYS A 19 -7.83 -12.24 -18.93
C LYS A 19 -6.76 -11.36 -19.57
N GLY A 20 -5.76 -10.95 -18.79
CA GLY A 20 -4.74 -9.98 -19.19
C GLY A 20 -3.86 -10.48 -20.32
N ASP A 21 -3.52 -11.77 -20.38
CA ASP A 21 -2.57 -12.28 -21.40
C ASP A 21 -3.23 -13.01 -22.57
N ARG A 22 -4.57 -13.02 -22.63
CA ARG A 22 -5.35 -13.82 -23.60
C ARG A 22 -5.91 -12.99 -24.76
N ASN A 23 -5.32 -11.84 -25.05
CA ASN A 23 -5.80 -10.89 -26.06
C ASN A 23 -7.31 -10.55 -25.93
N THR A 24 -7.86 -10.62 -24.71
CA THR A 24 -9.29 -10.41 -24.47
C THR A 24 -9.68 -8.94 -24.64
N SER A 25 -10.98 -8.64 -24.71
CA SER A 25 -11.47 -7.25 -24.67
C SER A 25 -10.95 -6.48 -23.44
N PHE A 26 -10.75 -7.15 -22.31
CA PHE A 26 -10.13 -6.56 -21.12
C PHE A 26 -8.66 -6.18 -21.37
N PHE A 27 -7.86 -7.08 -21.96
CA PHE A 27 -6.48 -6.78 -22.33
C PHE A 27 -6.43 -5.58 -23.27
N GLN A 28 -7.25 -5.59 -24.32
CA GLN A 28 -7.34 -4.49 -25.27
C GLN A 28 -7.66 -3.18 -24.54
N GLN A 29 -8.70 -3.14 -23.71
CA GLN A 29 -9.05 -1.95 -22.92
C GLN A 29 -7.89 -1.49 -22.02
N ALA A 30 -7.17 -2.41 -21.38
CA ALA A 30 -6.01 -2.07 -20.56
C ALA A 30 -4.86 -1.45 -21.38
N ILE A 31 -4.57 -1.98 -22.57
CA ILE A 31 -3.59 -1.39 -23.48
C ILE A 31 -4.03 -0.01 -23.97
N HIS A 32 -5.31 0.18 -24.31
CA HIS A 32 -5.85 1.48 -24.68
C HIS A 32 -5.69 2.50 -23.56
N LYS A 33 -6.00 2.12 -22.30
CA LYS A 33 -5.77 2.97 -21.13
C LYS A 33 -4.29 3.27 -20.93
N ARG A 34 -3.40 2.28 -21.04
CA ARG A 34 -1.94 2.47 -20.93
C ARG A 34 -1.41 3.44 -21.98
N ARG A 35 -1.91 3.37 -23.21
CA ARG A 35 -1.55 4.31 -24.30
C ARG A 35 -2.00 5.74 -23.98
N LYS A 36 -3.22 5.91 -23.47
CA LYS A 36 -3.76 7.22 -23.08
C LYS A 36 -3.04 7.83 -21.87
N ASN A 37 -2.59 7.00 -20.94
CA ASN A 37 -1.91 7.44 -19.71
C ASN A 37 -0.39 7.60 -19.89
N LYS A 38 0.13 7.49 -21.12
CA LYS A 38 1.55 7.72 -21.37
C LYS A 38 1.85 9.22 -21.27
N ILE A 39 2.80 9.58 -20.42
CA ILE A 39 3.36 10.93 -20.36
C ILE A 39 4.20 11.13 -21.62
N ALA A 40 3.76 12.01 -22.52
CA ALA A 40 4.42 12.27 -23.81
C ALA A 40 5.47 13.40 -23.72
N ALA A 41 5.26 14.34 -22.80
CA ALA A 41 6.13 15.46 -22.55
C ALA A 41 5.86 16.02 -21.15
N ILE A 42 6.85 16.69 -20.58
CA ILE A 42 6.69 17.49 -19.36
C ILE A 42 7.28 18.88 -19.60
N LEU A 43 6.74 19.88 -18.91
CA LEU A 43 7.27 21.24 -18.91
C LEU A 43 8.22 21.40 -17.73
N THR A 44 9.43 21.87 -18.00
CA THR A 44 10.45 22.20 -17.01
C THR A 44 10.85 23.67 -17.13
N ASP A 45 11.73 24.13 -16.24
CA ASP A 45 12.31 25.49 -16.31
C ASP A 45 13.09 25.73 -17.62
N ASN A 46 13.60 24.66 -18.25
CA ASN A 46 14.32 24.70 -19.52
C ASN A 46 13.39 24.54 -20.74
N GLY A 47 12.07 24.45 -20.54
CA GLY A 47 11.08 24.23 -21.58
C GLY A 47 10.53 22.80 -21.63
N TRP A 48 9.92 22.44 -22.75
CA TRP A 48 9.28 21.14 -22.94
C TRP A 48 10.30 20.03 -23.22
N THR A 49 10.25 18.99 -22.40
CA THR A 49 11.08 17.79 -22.56
C THR A 49 10.21 16.61 -23.03
N HIS A 50 10.64 15.97 -24.13
CA HIS A 50 9.99 14.78 -24.71
C HIS A 50 10.79 13.49 -24.53
N ASN A 51 12.02 13.57 -24.03
CA ASN A 51 12.89 12.42 -23.84
C ASN A 51 12.43 11.57 -22.64
N PRO A 52 12.07 10.29 -22.82
CA PRO A 52 11.62 9.43 -21.71
C PRO A 52 12.62 9.30 -20.56
N ASP A 53 13.92 9.26 -20.84
CA ASP A 53 14.97 9.09 -19.81
C ASP A 53 15.12 10.36 -18.97
N GLU A 54 15.01 11.52 -19.62
CA GLU A 54 15.02 12.82 -18.95
C GLU A 54 13.76 13.03 -18.10
N ILE A 55 12.59 12.68 -18.64
CA ILE A 55 11.31 12.68 -17.91
C ILE A 55 11.41 11.80 -16.65
N ALA A 56 11.95 10.59 -16.79
CA ALA A 56 12.12 9.68 -15.65
C ALA A 56 13.04 10.28 -14.58
N SER A 57 14.16 10.87 -15.00
CA SER A 57 15.13 11.51 -14.10
C SER A 57 14.51 12.69 -13.34
N ILE A 58 13.69 13.50 -14.01
CA ILE A 58 12.98 14.64 -13.40
C ILE A 58 11.98 14.16 -12.35
N PHE A 59 11.18 13.12 -12.65
CA PHE A 59 10.25 12.56 -11.67
C PHE A 59 10.97 11.96 -10.46
N ILE A 60 12.06 11.22 -10.69
CA ILE A 60 12.87 10.64 -9.60
C ILE A 60 13.41 11.76 -8.71
N ASN A 61 14.01 12.81 -9.28
CA ASN A 61 14.54 13.93 -8.51
C ASN A 61 13.43 14.66 -7.72
N TYR A 62 12.30 14.95 -8.37
CA TYR A 62 11.16 15.63 -7.74
C TYR A 62 10.65 14.86 -6.52
N PHE A 63 10.35 13.56 -6.66
CA PHE A 63 9.83 12.76 -5.55
C PHE A 63 10.90 12.45 -4.50
N THR A 64 12.16 12.27 -4.90
CA THR A 64 13.27 12.11 -3.94
C THR A 64 13.37 13.34 -3.06
N ASN A 65 13.34 14.54 -3.63
CA ASN A 65 13.35 15.79 -2.86
C ASN A 65 12.10 15.90 -1.99
N LEU A 66 10.90 15.70 -2.56
CA LEU A 66 9.63 15.78 -1.84
C LEU A 66 9.61 14.90 -0.59
N PHE A 67 10.10 13.65 -0.69
CA PHE A 67 10.15 12.73 0.45
C PHE A 67 11.39 12.90 1.32
N SER A 68 12.46 13.54 0.85
CA SER A 68 13.63 13.89 1.66
C SER A 68 13.35 15.10 2.56
N TYR A 69 12.43 16.00 2.19
CA TYR A 69 12.00 17.14 3.00
C TYR A 69 11.18 16.75 4.26
N SER A 70 11.24 15.49 4.71
CA SER A 70 10.36 14.94 5.75
C SER A 70 10.89 15.02 7.20
N ASN A 71 12.00 15.71 7.47
CA ASN A 71 12.64 15.65 8.80
C ASN A 71 12.71 16.95 9.61
N SER A 72 12.04 18.06 9.24
CA SER A 72 12.04 19.25 10.10
C SER A 72 10.69 19.79 10.57
N GLU A 73 9.57 19.52 9.89
CA GLU A 73 8.27 20.08 10.29
C GLU A 73 7.20 19.05 10.68
N PHE A 74 7.41 17.75 10.39
CA PHE A 74 6.41 16.71 10.69
C PHE A 74 6.52 16.11 12.10
N THR A 75 7.54 16.50 12.89
CA THR A 75 7.74 15.98 14.25
C THR A 75 6.88 16.65 15.32
N GLN A 76 6.10 17.68 14.97
CA GLN A 76 5.33 18.43 15.96
C GLN A 76 3.87 17.95 16.14
N SER A 77 3.34 17.10 15.26
CA SER A 77 1.92 16.66 15.33
C SER A 77 1.72 15.15 15.55
N MET A 78 2.78 14.34 15.68
CA MET A 78 2.65 12.90 15.97
C MET A 78 2.75 12.53 17.46
N ASN A 79 2.95 13.50 18.35
CA ASN A 79 3.09 13.24 19.79
C ASN A 79 1.79 13.42 20.59
N GLU A 80 0.66 13.78 19.95
CA GLU A 80 -0.58 14.12 20.66
C GLU A 80 -1.70 13.06 20.63
N GLU A 81 -1.48 11.91 19.98
CA GLU A 81 -2.50 10.84 19.98
C GLU A 81 -2.03 9.58 20.70
N THR A 82 -2.65 9.36 21.86
CA THR A 82 -2.79 8.10 22.59
C THR A 82 -1.75 7.84 23.68
N SER A 83 -1.87 8.58 24.78
CA SER A 83 -1.70 8.01 26.12
C SER A 83 -2.62 6.78 26.24
N LEU A 84 -2.10 5.60 25.89
CA LEU A 84 -2.71 4.33 26.25
C LEU A 84 -2.63 4.21 27.77
N ASN A 85 -3.73 4.59 28.44
CA ASN A 85 -4.03 4.18 29.79
C ASN A 85 -4.26 2.66 29.80
N THR A 86 -3.19 1.88 29.65
CA THR A 86 -3.20 0.45 29.97
C THR A 86 -2.55 0.30 31.34
N THR A 87 -3.38 0.48 32.38
CA THR A 87 -3.08 0.02 33.73
C THR A 87 -3.16 -1.50 33.76
N GLN A 88 -2.21 -2.19 33.13
CA GLN A 88 -1.83 -3.57 33.44
C GLN A 88 -0.34 -3.70 33.09
N GLN A 89 0.50 -3.79 34.13
CA GLN A 89 1.85 -4.34 33.99
C GLN A 89 1.69 -5.78 33.48
N GLU A 90 1.85 -6.01 32.18
CA GLU A 90 2.09 -7.35 31.68
C GLU A 90 3.52 -7.73 32.07
N ASP A 91 3.62 -8.64 33.04
CA ASP A 91 4.83 -9.37 33.37
C ASP A 91 5.38 -10.02 32.08
N PRO A 92 6.66 -9.83 31.70
CA PRO A 92 7.22 -10.32 30.44
C PRO A 92 7.44 -11.85 30.41
N SER A 93 6.67 -12.61 31.19
CA SER A 93 6.70 -14.06 31.18
C SER A 93 6.00 -14.62 29.94
N PRO A 94 6.52 -15.70 29.31
CA PRO A 94 5.89 -16.30 28.16
C PRO A 94 4.48 -16.81 28.53
N PRO A 95 3.47 -16.63 27.67
CA PRO A 95 2.09 -17.01 27.98
C PRO A 95 1.98 -18.51 28.25
N THR A 96 1.20 -18.88 29.27
CA THR A 96 0.98 -20.28 29.64
C THR A 96 0.15 -21.00 28.58
N LYS A 97 0.36 -22.32 28.39
CA LYS A 97 -0.38 -23.13 27.41
C LYS A 97 -1.90 -22.94 27.49
N ASP A 98 -2.44 -22.80 28.69
CA ASP A 98 -3.87 -22.59 28.92
C ASP A 98 -4.38 -21.22 28.47
N GLN A 99 -3.56 -20.16 28.62
CA GLN A 99 -3.88 -18.83 28.08
C GLN A 99 -3.92 -18.88 26.55
N ILE A 100 -2.92 -19.50 25.92
CA ILE A 100 -2.88 -19.69 24.47
C ILE A 100 -4.11 -20.48 24.01
N LEU A 101 -4.47 -21.57 24.70
CA LEU A 101 -5.63 -22.39 24.36
C LEU A 101 -6.96 -21.63 24.50
N ASN A 102 -7.11 -20.80 25.53
CA ASN A 102 -8.31 -19.97 25.72
C ASN A 102 -8.43 -18.89 24.65
N ILE A 103 -7.32 -18.24 24.27
CA ILE A 103 -7.29 -17.28 23.15
C ILE A 103 -7.72 -17.99 21.86
N LEU A 104 -7.12 -19.13 21.54
CA LEU A 104 -7.45 -19.94 20.36
C LEU A 104 -8.92 -20.39 20.32
N LYS A 105 -9.51 -20.74 21.48
CA LYS A 105 -10.94 -21.08 21.60
C LYS A 105 -11.86 -19.86 21.43
N GLY A 106 -11.40 -18.68 21.82
CA GLY A 106 -12.13 -17.42 21.70
C GLY A 106 -12.03 -16.76 20.31
N MET A 107 -11.07 -17.17 19.48
CA MET A 107 -10.92 -16.68 18.11
C MET A 107 -12.16 -17.06 17.28
N LYS A 108 -12.71 -16.05 16.59
CA LYS A 108 -13.84 -16.23 15.67
C LYS A 108 -13.46 -17.16 14.53
N LYS A 109 -14.23 -18.23 14.31
CA LYS A 109 -14.01 -19.22 13.23
C LYS A 109 -14.12 -18.62 11.82
N ASP A 110 -14.75 -17.46 11.69
CA ASP A 110 -14.99 -16.71 10.47
C ASP A 110 -14.11 -15.45 10.35
N ALA A 111 -13.07 -15.33 11.18
CA ALA A 111 -12.07 -14.29 11.03
C ALA A 111 -11.25 -14.51 9.74
N SER A 112 -11.02 -13.43 9.00
CA SER A 112 -10.17 -13.45 7.80
C SER A 112 -8.70 -13.52 8.21
N SER A 113 -7.92 -14.38 7.56
CA SER A 113 -6.47 -14.47 7.75
C SER A 113 -5.77 -13.12 7.55
N GLY A 114 -4.74 -12.86 8.36
CA GLY A 114 -3.85 -11.73 8.23
C GLY A 114 -3.08 -11.71 6.89
N PRO A 115 -2.34 -10.63 6.60
CA PRO A 115 -1.56 -10.48 5.37
C PRO A 115 -0.44 -11.52 5.21
N ASP A 116 -0.03 -12.18 6.30
CA ASP A 116 0.90 -13.32 6.35
C ASP A 116 0.21 -14.69 6.17
N GLY A 117 -1.13 -14.73 6.08
CA GLY A 117 -1.90 -15.95 5.86
C GLY A 117 -2.25 -16.75 7.11
N LEU A 118 -1.93 -16.25 8.31
CA LEU A 118 -2.33 -16.87 9.59
C LEU A 118 -3.61 -16.23 10.12
N ILE A 119 -4.41 -16.99 10.90
CA ILE A 119 -5.68 -16.52 11.50
C ILE A 119 -5.48 -15.55 12.66
#